data_AF-A0A2G9V0C4-F1
#
_entry.id   AF-A0A2G9V0C4-F1
#
_cell.length_a   1.000
_cell.length_b   1.000
_cell.length_c   1.000
_cell.angle_alpha   90.00
_cell.angle_beta   90.00
_cell.angle_gamma   90.00
#
_symmetry.space_group_name_H-M   'P 1'
#
loop_
_entity.id
_entity.type
_entity.pdbx_description
1 polymer ?
#
loop_
_entity_poly.entity_id
_entity_poly.type
_entity_poly.pdbx_seq_one_letter_code
_entity_poly.pdbx_strand_id
1 'polypeptide(L)'
;MAGSFGFTLVLQMPRPSSNTHEYKKGSKPSHIAAKDDEANVRTTLIVVRHGETVAEVFPQWLRLAYQGRLYQPFDLNMPSTIPDRPMEHFRFDPPLSQFGYSVAERVGKGIRQAGYDPHTVSFIATVYGTQAVMSRI
;
A
#
# COMPACT_ATOMS: atom_id res chain seq x y z
N MET A 1 23.19 -5.16 14.34
CA MET A 1 21.80 -5.68 14.27
C MET A 1 21.00 -4.72 13.41
N ALA A 2 20.71 -5.09 12.16
CA ALA A 2 19.92 -4.24 11.27
C ALA A 2 18.46 -4.67 11.37
N GLY A 3 17.65 -3.92 12.13
CA GLY A 3 16.21 -4.08 12.11
C GLY A 3 15.70 -3.70 10.73
N SER A 4 15.04 -4.63 10.04
CA SER A 4 14.26 -4.35 8.83
C SER A 4 13.06 -3.50 9.27
N PHE A 5 13.16 -2.19 9.08
CA PHE A 5 12.04 -1.28 9.34
C PHE A 5 11.02 -1.46 8.23
N GLY A 6 10.04 -2.34 8.48
CA GLY A 6 8.91 -2.55 7.59
C GLY A 6 7.96 -1.36 7.63
N PHE A 7 7.69 -0.77 6.48
CA PHE A 7 6.59 0.17 6.30
C PHE A 7 5.25 -0.53 6.52
N THR A 8 4.31 0.16 7.15
CA THR A 8 2.94 -0.30 7.36
C THR A 8 1.97 0.73 6.81
N LEU A 9 1.15 0.33 5.85
CA LEU A 9 -0.02 1.07 5.36
C LEU A 9 -1.23 0.66 6.19
N VAL A 10 -1.94 1.63 6.76
CA VAL A 10 -3.21 1.38 7.44
C VAL A 10 -4.34 1.99 6.62
N LEU A 11 -5.30 1.15 6.24
CA LEU A 11 -6.50 1.56 5.54
C LEU A 11 -7.70 1.37 6.45
N GLN A 12 -8.46 2.44 6.67
CA GLN A 12 -9.68 2.40 7.47
C GLN A 12 -10.91 2.54 6.57
N MET A 13 -11.84 1.56 6.64
CA MET A 13 -13.01 1.53 5.76
C MET A 13 -14.24 0.90 6.42
N PRO A 14 -15.46 1.33 6.08
CA PRO A 14 -16.67 0.57 6.36
C PRO A 14 -16.71 -0.69 5.48
N ARG A 15 -17.29 -1.77 5.99
CA ARG A 15 -17.43 -3.00 5.21
C ARG A 15 -18.34 -2.76 3.99
N PRO A 16 -18.05 -3.30 2.80
CA PRO A 16 -19.02 -3.31 1.71
C PRO A 16 -20.32 -3.98 2.19
N SER A 17 -21.46 -3.33 1.92
CA SER A 17 -22.78 -3.91 2.16
C SER A 17 -22.84 -5.27 1.45
N SER A 18 -23.31 -6.32 2.15
CA SER A 18 -23.24 -7.73 1.75
C SER A 18 -23.99 -8.12 0.47
N ASN A 19 -24.32 -7.19 -0.42
CA ASN A 19 -25.06 -7.44 -1.66
C ASN A 19 -24.12 -7.65 -2.85
N THR A 20 -23.23 -8.62 -2.75
CA THR A 20 -22.55 -9.22 -3.92
C THR A 20 -23.07 -10.65 -4.09
N HIS A 21 -24.05 -10.79 -5.00
CA HIS A 21 -24.56 -12.03 -5.58
C HIS A 21 -24.82 -13.22 -4.65
N GLU A 22 -25.84 -13.12 -3.79
CA GLU A 22 -26.50 -14.30 -3.21
C GLU A 22 -27.76 -14.64 -4.03
N TYR A 23 -27.83 -15.89 -4.50
CA TYR A 23 -28.96 -16.45 -5.25
C TYR A 23 -30.24 -16.41 -4.41
N LYS A 24 -31.25 -15.65 -4.85
CA LYS A 24 -32.52 -15.47 -4.13
C LYS A 24 -33.30 -16.79 -4.04
N LYS A 25 -33.61 -17.22 -2.80
CA LYS A 25 -34.71 -18.16 -2.52
C LYS A 25 -35.70 -17.46 -1.58
N GLY A 26 -36.93 -17.26 -2.07
CA GLY A 26 -37.89 -16.31 -1.48
C GLY A 26 -38.58 -16.76 -0.19
N SER A 27 -39.12 -15.78 0.54
CA SER A 27 -40.41 -15.83 1.24
C SER A 27 -40.86 -14.40 1.65
N LYS A 28 -42.17 -14.21 1.83
CA LYS A 28 -42.93 -12.94 1.94
C LYS A 28 -42.87 -12.25 3.33
N PRO A 29 -43.31 -10.97 3.45
CA PRO A 29 -43.00 -10.09 4.58
C PRO A 29 -44.08 -10.07 5.67
N SER A 30 -43.71 -9.77 6.92
CA SER A 30 -44.65 -9.33 7.96
C SER A 30 -44.07 -8.24 8.84
N HIS A 31 -44.83 -7.14 8.90
CA HIS A 31 -44.80 -6.00 9.81
C HIS A 31 -44.29 -6.29 11.22
N ILE A 32 -43.34 -5.48 11.72
CA ILE A 32 -43.37 -4.75 13.01
C ILE A 32 -42.40 -3.57 12.85
N ALA A 33 -42.83 -2.41 13.33
CA ALA A 33 -42.20 -1.11 13.13
C ALA A 33 -40.85 -0.95 13.81
N ALA A 34 -40.04 -0.09 13.20
CA ALA A 34 -38.70 0.30 13.56
C ALA A 34 -38.55 0.78 15.01
N LYS A 35 -37.45 0.36 15.64
CA LYS A 35 -36.43 1.22 16.27
C LYS A 35 -35.37 0.29 16.83
N ASP A 36 -34.19 0.30 16.18
CA ASP A 36 -32.85 0.07 16.76
C ASP A 36 -31.86 -0.15 15.59
N ASP A 37 -31.74 0.82 14.69
CA ASP A 37 -30.67 0.81 13.67
C ASP A 37 -29.62 1.87 14.02
N GLU A 38 -29.06 1.78 15.23
CA GLU A 38 -27.67 2.22 15.41
C GLU A 38 -26.81 1.17 14.71
N ALA A 39 -26.80 1.25 13.38
CA ALA A 39 -26.06 0.35 12.52
C ALA A 39 -24.61 0.38 12.98
N ASN A 40 -24.19 -0.69 13.67
CA ASN A 40 -22.84 -0.91 14.13
C ASN A 40 -21.92 -0.78 12.91
N VAL A 41 -21.38 0.43 12.71
CA VAL A 41 -20.47 0.74 11.59
C VAL A 41 -19.19 0.00 11.91
N ARG A 42 -19.11 -1.26 11.43
CA ARG A 42 -17.94 -2.09 11.63
C ARG A 42 -16.81 -1.53 10.78
N THR A 43 -15.91 -0.83 11.43
CA THR A 43 -14.66 -0.33 10.87
C THR A 43 -13.73 -1.50 10.57
N THR A 44 -13.35 -1.64 9.31
CA THR A 44 -12.33 -2.58 8.84
C THR A 44 -11.00 -1.85 8.75
N LEU A 45 -9.98 -2.41 9.39
CA LEU A 45 -8.59 -1.95 9.30
C LEU A 45 -7.79 -2.96 8.48
N ILE A 46 -7.21 -2.52 7.37
CA ILE A 46 -6.29 -3.32 6.57
C ILE A 46 -4.88 -2.78 6.79
N VAL A 47 -3.98 -3.68 7.17
CA VAL A 47 -2.59 -3.38 7.50
C VAL A 47 -1.71 -4.06 6.45
N VAL A 48 -0.97 -3.30 5.66
CA VAL A 48 -0.16 -3.81 4.54
C VAL A 48 1.30 -3.44 4.73
N ARG A 49 2.22 -4.37 4.48
CA ARG A 49 3.66 -4.09 4.45
C ARG A 49 4.05 -3.38 3.13
N HIS A 50 5.13 -2.58 3.12
CA HIS A 50 5.75 -2.15 1.85
C HIS A 50 6.04 -3.34 0.93
N GLY A 51 6.09 -3.03 -0.37
CA GLY A 51 6.72 -3.89 -1.37
C GLY A 51 8.25 -3.94 -1.21
N GLU A 52 8.86 -4.80 -2.00
CA GLU A 52 10.31 -4.96 -2.09
C GLU A 52 11.04 -3.63 -2.34
N THR A 53 12.14 -3.42 -1.62
CA THR A 53 13.04 -2.27 -1.79
C THR A 53 14.31 -2.67 -2.55
N VAL A 54 14.94 -1.70 -3.22
CA VAL A 54 16.20 -1.96 -3.95
C VAL A 54 17.33 -2.47 -3.06
N ALA A 55 17.35 -2.09 -1.77
CA ALA A 55 18.37 -2.54 -0.83
C ALA A 55 18.21 -4.01 -0.41
N GLU A 56 17.00 -4.55 -0.47
CA GLU A 56 16.73 -5.97 -0.19
C GLU A 56 17.20 -6.86 -1.33
N VAL A 57 17.06 -6.39 -2.58
CA VAL A 57 17.44 -7.14 -3.79
C VAL A 57 18.92 -7.00 -4.12
N PHE A 58 19.44 -5.78 -4.02
CA PHE A 58 20.77 -5.42 -4.49
C PHE A 58 21.63 -4.91 -3.32
N PRO A 59 22.41 -5.79 -2.67
CA PRO A 59 23.40 -5.37 -1.69
C PRO A 59 24.35 -4.36 -2.33
N GLN A 60 24.59 -3.23 -1.66
CA GLN A 60 25.46 -2.14 -2.14
C GLN A 60 24.96 -1.40 -3.40
N TRP A 61 23.64 -1.42 -3.67
CA TRP A 61 23.04 -0.73 -4.81
C TRP A 61 23.46 0.74 -4.96
N LEU A 62 23.65 1.47 -3.84
CA LEU A 62 24.08 2.87 -3.90
C LEU A 62 25.41 3.05 -4.64
N ARG A 63 26.38 2.17 -4.41
CA ARG A 63 27.69 2.25 -5.08
C ARG A 63 27.58 1.95 -6.58
N LEU A 64 26.65 1.07 -6.96
CA LEU A 64 26.47 0.63 -8.33
C LEU A 64 25.59 1.59 -9.14
N ALA A 65 24.59 2.19 -8.49
CA ALA A 65 23.60 3.05 -9.09
C ALA A 65 24.00 4.53 -9.11
N TYR A 66 24.91 4.96 -8.24
CA TYR A 66 25.39 6.35 -8.24
C TYR A 66 26.77 6.46 -8.88
N GLN A 67 26.84 7.26 -9.93
CA GLN A 67 28.09 7.77 -10.48
C GLN A 67 28.28 9.21 -9.99
N GLY A 68 28.99 9.38 -8.87
CA GLY A 68 29.08 10.67 -8.19
C GLY A 68 27.74 11.08 -7.60
N ARG A 69 27.12 12.15 -8.11
CA ARG A 69 25.80 12.63 -7.67
C ARG A 69 24.65 12.22 -8.58
N LEU A 70 24.94 11.56 -9.70
CA LEU A 70 23.95 11.18 -10.68
C LEU A 70 23.51 9.74 -10.44
N TYR A 71 22.20 9.55 -10.33
CA TYR A 71 21.58 8.24 -10.29
C TYR A 71 21.44 7.67 -11.70
N GLN A 72 21.91 6.45 -11.88
CA GLN A 72 21.79 5.67 -13.11
C GLN A 72 21.37 4.24 -12.75
N PRO A 73 20.15 3.81 -13.13
CA PRO A 73 19.73 2.43 -12.90
C PRO A 73 20.56 1.48 -13.76
N PHE A 74 21.05 0.39 -13.15
CA PHE A 74 21.87 -0.62 -13.80
C PHE A 74 21.12 -1.93 -14.08
N ASP A 75 19.89 -2.07 -13.55
CA ASP A 75 19.04 -3.26 -13.67
C ASP A 75 17.60 -2.85 -13.96
N LEU A 76 16.82 -3.71 -14.61
CA LEU A 76 15.42 -3.44 -14.93
C LEU A 76 14.52 -3.36 -13.69
N ASN A 77 14.91 -4.01 -12.59
CA ASN A 77 14.18 -3.96 -11.33
C ASN A 77 14.46 -2.66 -10.54
N MET A 78 15.40 -1.82 -11.00
CA MET A 78 15.67 -0.53 -10.38
C MET A 78 14.64 0.52 -10.82
N PRO A 79 14.26 1.46 -9.94
CA PRO A 79 13.41 2.57 -10.33
C PRO A 79 14.05 3.39 -11.45
N SER A 80 13.29 3.80 -12.46
CA SER A 80 13.83 4.58 -13.59
C SER A 80 14.28 5.97 -13.16
N THR A 81 13.62 6.50 -12.13
CA THR A 81 13.88 7.81 -11.52
C THR A 81 13.72 7.69 -10.02
N ILE A 82 14.49 8.48 -9.28
CA ILE A 82 14.38 8.58 -7.83
C ILE A 82 14.23 10.05 -7.41
N PRO A 83 13.71 10.33 -6.20
CA PRO A 83 13.56 11.69 -5.71
C PRO A 83 14.90 12.41 -5.64
N ASP A 84 14.90 13.72 -5.91
CA ASP A 84 16.08 14.55 -5.73
C ASP A 84 16.35 14.78 -4.24
N ARG A 85 17.28 14.01 -3.68
CA ARG A 85 17.77 14.14 -2.30
C ARG A 85 19.20 13.61 -2.18
N PRO A 86 19.94 14.00 -1.12
CA PRO A 86 21.30 13.52 -0.90
C PRO A 86 21.39 11.98 -0.89
N MET A 87 22.44 11.45 -1.51
CA MET A 87 22.67 10.01 -1.66
C MET A 87 22.65 9.28 -0.31
N GLU A 88 23.16 9.94 0.73
CA GLU A 88 23.32 9.40 2.08
C GLU A 88 21.96 9.05 2.71
N HIS A 89 20.90 9.77 2.35
CA HIS A 89 19.55 9.53 2.89
C HIS A 89 18.99 8.18 2.41
N PHE A 90 19.35 7.76 1.20
CA PHE A 90 18.90 6.50 0.63
C PHE A 90 19.51 5.26 1.29
N ARG A 91 20.54 5.43 2.14
CA ARG A 91 21.12 4.33 2.92
C ARG A 91 20.14 3.78 3.96
N PHE A 92 19.34 4.66 4.55
CA PHE A 92 18.37 4.31 5.59
C PHE A 92 16.93 4.31 5.08
N ASP A 93 16.71 4.89 3.90
CA ASP A 93 15.41 4.96 3.24
C ASP A 93 15.54 4.60 1.75
N PRO A 94 15.74 3.31 1.41
CA PRO A 94 15.86 2.88 0.03
C PRO A 94 14.51 2.97 -0.70
N PRO A 95 14.48 3.30 -2.00
CA PRO A 95 13.25 3.29 -2.77
C PRO A 95 12.74 1.86 -2.99
N LEU A 96 11.46 1.75 -3.36
CA LEU A 96 10.89 0.50 -3.87
C LEU A 96 11.57 0.09 -5.18
N SER A 97 11.72 -1.22 -5.38
CA SER A 97 12.06 -1.79 -6.69
C SER A 97 10.86 -1.69 -7.65
N GLN A 98 11.08 -1.85 -8.96
CA GLN A 98 9.99 -1.91 -9.94
C GLN A 98 9.02 -3.05 -9.64
N PHE A 99 9.55 -4.17 -9.17
CA PHE A 99 8.74 -5.29 -8.69
C PHE A 99 7.92 -4.92 -7.45
N GLY A 100 8.54 -4.25 -6.46
CA GLY A 100 7.85 -3.73 -5.28
C GLY A 100 6.69 -2.78 -5.62
N TYR A 101 6.91 -1.87 -6.57
CA TYR A 101 5.87 -0.99 -7.12
C TYR A 101 4.73 -1.79 -7.77
N SER A 102 5.07 -2.76 -8.62
CA SER A 102 4.09 -3.59 -9.33
C SER A 102 3.21 -4.40 -8.36
N VAL A 103 3.80 -4.92 -7.27
CA VAL A 103 3.08 -5.63 -6.21
C VAL A 103 2.14 -4.68 -5.48
N ALA A 104 2.62 -3.49 -5.09
CA ALA A 104 1.78 -2.49 -4.42
C ALA A 104 0.57 -2.08 -5.28
N GLU A 105 0.77 -1.88 -6.58
CA GLU A 105 -0.31 -1.56 -7.51
C GLU A 105 -1.34 -2.69 -7.61
N ARG A 106 -0.88 -3.95 -7.72
CA ARG A 106 -1.76 -5.12 -7.78
C ARG A 106 -2.57 -5.29 -6.49
N VAL A 107 -1.95 -5.06 -5.34
CA VAL A 107 -2.64 -5.10 -4.04
C VAL A 107 -3.71 -4.02 -3.97
N GLY A 108 -3.40 -2.78 -4.34
CA GLY A 108 -4.38 -1.69 -4.40
C GLY A 108 -5.56 -1.99 -5.31
N LYS A 109 -5.30 -2.53 -6.51
CA LYS A 109 -6.34 -3.00 -7.43
C LYS A 109 -7.18 -4.13 -6.83
N GLY A 110 -6.56 -5.09 -6.15
CA GLY A 110 -7.24 -6.19 -5.49
C GLY A 110 -8.19 -5.73 -4.37
N ILE A 111 -7.76 -4.75 -3.57
CA ILE A 111 -8.59 -4.12 -2.53
C ILE A 111 -9.83 -3.49 -3.17
N ARG A 112 -9.65 -2.69 -4.22
CA ARG A 112 -10.76 -2.06 -4.94
C ARG A 112 -11.70 -3.09 -5.59
N GLN A 113 -11.15 -4.16 -6.19
CA GLN A 113 -11.93 -5.24 -6.80
C GLN A 113 -12.74 -6.04 -5.78
N ALA A 114 -12.25 -6.16 -4.54
CA ALA A 114 -12.98 -6.78 -3.44
C ALA A 114 -14.09 -5.88 -2.85
N GLY A 115 -14.32 -4.69 -3.42
CA GLY A 115 -15.38 -3.77 -3.00
C GLY A 115 -15.02 -2.93 -1.78
N TYR A 116 -13.74 -2.89 -1.40
CA TYR A 116 -13.25 -2.04 -0.33
C TYR A 116 -12.92 -0.65 -0.87
N ASP A 117 -13.48 0.39 -0.24
CA ASP A 117 -13.25 1.80 -0.57
C ASP A 117 -12.69 2.55 0.65
N PRO A 118 -11.36 2.74 0.74
CA PRO A 118 -10.75 3.35 1.91
C PRO A 118 -11.07 4.84 2.02
N HIS A 119 -11.66 5.24 3.15
CA HIS A 119 -11.83 6.64 3.49
C HIS A 119 -10.55 7.29 3.98
N THR A 120 -9.66 6.50 4.61
CA THR A 120 -8.40 7.01 5.15
C THR A 120 -7.28 6.04 4.81
N VAL A 121 -6.23 6.60 4.21
CA VAL A 121 -4.99 5.93 3.86
C VAL A 121 -3.87 6.60 4.65
N SER A 122 -3.27 5.88 5.59
CA SER A 122 -2.17 6.40 6.39
C SER A 122 -0.87 5.65 6.10
N PHE A 123 0.20 6.41 5.88
CA PHE A 123 1.55 5.90 5.68
C PHE A 123 2.38 6.17 6.92
N ILE A 124 3.10 5.16 7.39
CA ILE A 124 4.16 5.38 8.38
C ILE A 124 5.41 5.85 7.64
N ALA A 125 5.83 7.07 7.94
CA ALA A 125 7.04 7.65 7.37
C ALA A 125 8.28 6.96 7.94
N THR A 126 9.13 6.43 7.05
CA THR A 126 10.55 6.25 7.37
C THR A 126 11.24 7.62 7.37
N VAL A 127 12.37 7.70 8.07
CA VAL A 127 13.01 8.91 8.64
C VAL A 127 13.16 10.10 7.66
N TYR A 128 13.09 9.91 6.34
CA TYR A 128 13.28 11.00 5.35
C TYR A 128 12.33 11.00 4.13
N GLY A 129 11.12 10.46 4.27
CA GLY A 129 10.03 10.73 3.33
C GLY A 129 9.73 9.59 2.35
N THR A 130 8.61 8.92 2.60
CA THR A 130 8.10 7.80 1.81
C THR A 130 7.63 8.26 0.42
N GLN A 131 8.18 7.64 -0.62
CA GLN A 131 7.52 7.45 -1.91
C GLN A 131 6.52 6.30 -1.74
N ALA A 132 5.27 6.63 -1.41
CA ALA A 132 4.16 5.72 -1.58
C ALA A 132 3.29 6.26 -2.71
N VAL A 133 3.56 5.77 -3.92
CA VAL A 133 2.68 6.02 -5.06
C VAL A 133 1.40 5.23 -4.84
N MET A 134 0.38 5.92 -4.33
CA MET A 134 -1.02 5.59 -4.58
C MET A 134 -1.71 6.84 -5.12
N SER A 135 -1.23 7.34 -6.26
CA SER A 135 -1.78 8.54 -6.90
C SER A 135 -3.16 8.33 -7.54
N ARG A 136 -3.71 7.11 -7.55
CA ARG A 136 -5.07 6.79 -8.04
C ARG A 136 -5.56 5.49 -7.40
N ILE A 137 -6.20 5.58 -6.23
CA ILE A 137 -7.29 4.66 -5.88
C ILE A 137 -8.58 5.35 -6.29
#